data_AF-A0A2Z3N5A0-F1
#
_entry.id   AF-A0A2Z3N5A0-F1
#
_cell.length_a   1.000
_cell.length_b   1.000
_cell.length_c   1.000
_cell.angle_alpha   90.00
_cell.angle_beta   90.00
_cell.angle_gamma   90.00
#
_symmetry.space_group_name_H-M   'P 1'
#
loop_
_entity.id
_entity.type
_entity.pdbx_description
1 polymer ?
#
loop_
_entity_poly.entity_id
_entity_poly.type
_entity_poly.pdbx_seq_one_letter_code
_entity_poly.pdbx_strand_id
1 'polypeptide(L)'
;MPQTIRIKRGTKAQLDAYGPLQQGEMGFCTDTKEVYIGDGTINTLVGRVMSGTLANRPKASVQGRFYYATDDGYLYLDLGTAWQRISTKNLTDLNGTIDDIVDGTNYAKIKKADVTGGSVNKVSDGTKTATAAQIRDHIDNAAIHRQINDAGTGPTDLWSAQKIRNEIELAKRNIEPQASVKNRITTTPPTTPEVGDRYIIPSGATGAWSGQTNKIAEWNGSAWDLYTPQTGWTCYVDDEQKIYSWNGTAWVRTGGALQTITAGNGLTGGGQADTVTLHVGAGNGINVLADTVEVKAYRGITVDANGVAVNIDGSSIVYDSVNGNRLMVAVIDGGTF
;
A
#
# COMPACT_ATOMS: atom_id res chain seq x y z
N MET A 1 19.17 -19.86 70.59
CA MET A 1 19.54 -21.18 71.15
C MET A 1 18.41 -22.15 70.83
N PRO A 2 18.66 -23.30 70.17
CA PRO A 2 17.60 -24.25 69.89
C PRO A 2 17.11 -24.87 71.21
N GLN A 3 15.80 -24.80 71.47
CA GLN A 3 15.20 -25.52 72.58
C GLN A 3 15.08 -26.99 72.20
N THR A 4 15.88 -27.86 72.82
CA THR A 4 15.74 -29.31 72.67
C THR A 4 14.73 -29.83 73.69
N ILE A 5 13.53 -30.16 73.23
CA ILE A 5 12.55 -30.86 74.06
C ILE A 5 12.99 -32.32 74.20
N ARG A 6 13.23 -32.76 75.44
CA ARG A 6 13.53 -34.17 75.75
C ARG A 6 12.27 -34.79 76.35
N ILE A 7 11.71 -35.78 75.67
CA ILE A 7 10.64 -36.61 76.20
C ILE A 7 11.21 -37.75 77.04
N LYS A 8 10.43 -38.30 77.96
CA LYS A 8 10.84 -39.44 78.78
C LYS A 8 10.94 -40.67 77.88
N ARG A 9 12.08 -41.36 77.91
CA ARG A 9 12.37 -42.49 77.01
C ARG A 9 13.11 -43.62 77.72
N GLY A 10 12.83 -44.86 77.34
CA GLY A 10 13.45 -46.07 77.90
C GLY A 10 12.84 -47.32 77.27
N THR A 11 13.16 -48.52 77.76
CA THR A 11 12.43 -49.74 77.37
C THR A 11 11.02 -49.76 77.96
N LYS A 12 10.11 -50.58 77.42
CA LYS A 12 8.75 -50.73 77.97
C LYS A 12 8.77 -51.12 79.45
N ALA A 13 9.64 -52.06 79.82
CA ALA A 13 9.85 -52.46 81.21
C ALA A 13 10.34 -51.30 82.11
N GLN A 14 11.21 -50.43 81.59
CA GLN A 14 11.64 -49.23 82.32
C GLN A 14 10.49 -48.25 82.52
N LEU A 15 9.66 -48.03 81.49
CA LEU A 15 8.49 -47.14 81.59
C LEU A 15 7.49 -47.66 82.62
N ASP A 16 7.21 -48.97 82.64
CA ASP A 16 6.31 -49.57 83.61
C ASP A 16 6.86 -49.47 85.04
N ALA A 17 8.18 -49.60 85.22
CA ALA A 17 8.85 -49.41 86.51
C ALA A 17 8.84 -47.96 87.01
N TYR A 18 8.81 -46.97 86.11
CA TYR A 18 8.72 -45.55 86.49
C TYR A 18 7.31 -45.13 86.96
N GLY A 19 6.29 -45.98 86.76
CA GLY A 19 4.91 -45.66 87.10
C GLY A 19 4.24 -44.68 86.12
N PRO A 20 3.05 -44.17 86.47
CA PRO A 20 2.30 -43.24 85.63
C PRO A 20 3.08 -41.94 85.37
N LEU A 21 3.14 -41.54 84.10
CA LEU A 21 3.65 -40.25 83.67
C LEU A 21 2.68 -39.14 84.11
N GLN A 22 3.20 -37.92 84.26
CA GLN A 22 2.37 -36.77 84.61
C GLN A 22 1.29 -36.54 83.55
N GLN A 23 0.22 -35.83 83.93
CA GLN A 23 -0.84 -35.48 82.99
C GLN A 23 -0.29 -34.72 81.78
N GLY A 24 -0.46 -35.30 80.59
CA GLY A 24 0.05 -34.77 79.33
C GLY A 24 1.52 -35.07 79.03
N GLU A 25 2.26 -35.72 79.93
CA GLU A 25 3.66 -36.09 79.71
C GLU A 25 3.76 -37.26 78.72
N MET A 26 4.62 -37.09 77.72
CA MET A 26 4.85 -38.09 76.67
C MET A 26 6.00 -39.03 77.03
N GLY A 27 5.75 -40.33 76.90
CA GLY A 27 6.74 -41.40 77.04
C GLY A 27 6.99 -42.13 75.73
N PHE A 28 8.25 -42.47 75.45
CA PHE A 28 8.62 -43.28 74.29
C PHE A 28 9.39 -44.54 74.68
N CYS A 29 8.88 -45.70 74.28
CA CYS A 29 9.52 -46.99 74.48
C CYS A 29 10.51 -47.29 73.33
N THR A 30 11.81 -47.33 73.60
CA THR A 30 12.86 -47.47 72.59
C THR A 30 12.92 -48.87 71.96
N ASP A 31 12.41 -49.87 72.66
CA ASP A 31 12.35 -51.29 72.25
C ASP A 31 11.07 -51.59 71.46
N THR A 32 9.89 -51.30 72.02
CA THR A 32 8.59 -51.58 71.40
C THR A 32 8.14 -50.50 70.41
N LYS A 33 8.84 -49.37 70.39
CA LYS A 33 8.53 -48.15 69.63
C LYS A 33 7.16 -47.54 69.99
N GLU A 34 6.60 -47.92 71.12
CA GLU A 34 5.32 -47.42 71.62
C GLU A 34 5.46 -46.01 72.19
N VAL A 35 4.47 -45.17 71.90
CA VAL A 35 4.33 -43.83 72.47
C VAL A 35 3.16 -43.86 73.43
N TYR A 36 3.37 -43.32 74.63
CA TYR A 36 2.38 -43.20 75.68
C TYR A 36 2.17 -41.74 76.06
N ILE A 37 0.96 -41.42 76.52
CA ILE A 37 0.68 -40.15 77.23
C ILE A 37 0.17 -40.52 78.62
N GLY A 38 0.76 -39.89 79.64
CA GLY A 38 0.27 -39.99 81.01
C GLY A 38 -0.96 -39.12 81.23
N ASP A 39 -1.91 -39.60 82.04
CA ASP A 39 -2.98 -38.76 82.60
C ASP A 39 -2.74 -38.40 84.09
N GLY A 40 -1.56 -38.77 84.63
CA GLY A 40 -1.22 -38.68 86.05
C GLY A 40 -1.55 -39.93 86.87
N THR A 41 -2.30 -40.88 86.31
CA THR A 41 -2.73 -42.13 86.97
C THR A 41 -2.42 -43.38 86.13
N ILE A 42 -2.52 -43.30 84.80
CA ILE A 42 -2.24 -44.38 83.85
C ILE A 42 -1.48 -43.81 82.63
N ASN A 43 -0.64 -44.65 82.02
CA ASN A 43 -0.02 -44.37 80.72
C ASN A 43 -0.88 -44.96 79.60
N THR A 44 -1.57 -44.11 78.83
CA THR A 44 -2.38 -44.55 77.68
C THR A 44 -1.51 -44.71 76.44
N LEU A 45 -1.60 -45.86 75.77
CA LEU A 45 -0.91 -46.10 74.50
C LEU A 45 -1.54 -45.23 73.40
N VAL A 46 -0.74 -44.36 72.79
CA VAL A 46 -1.16 -43.48 71.69
C VAL A 46 -0.87 -44.10 70.33
N GLY A 47 0.18 -44.91 70.23
CA GLY A 47 0.53 -45.61 69.00
C GLY A 47 1.95 -46.16 69.00
N ARG A 48 2.41 -46.63 67.85
CA ARG A 48 3.79 -47.09 67.64
C ARG A 48 4.43 -46.30 66.50
N VAL A 49 5.64 -45.79 66.71
CA VAL A 49 6.43 -45.16 65.65
C VAL A 49 7.20 -46.26 64.93
N MET A 50 6.65 -46.74 63.81
CA MET A 50 7.27 -47.85 63.07
C MET A 50 8.06 -47.30 61.88
N SER A 51 9.29 -47.77 61.73
CA SER A 51 10.16 -47.44 60.60
C SER A 51 11.09 -48.61 60.29
N GLY A 52 11.41 -48.80 59.01
CA GLY A 52 12.30 -49.85 58.52
C GLY A 52 12.16 -50.03 57.02
N THR A 53 12.73 -51.08 56.43
CA THR A 53 12.52 -51.38 55.00
C THR A 53 11.06 -51.73 54.71
N LEU A 54 10.59 -51.50 53.49
CA LEU A 54 9.21 -51.82 53.09
C LEU A 54 8.88 -53.31 53.31
N ALA A 55 9.86 -54.20 53.09
CA ALA A 55 9.74 -55.63 53.31
C ALA A 55 9.55 -56.02 54.79
N ASN A 56 10.08 -55.23 55.72
CA ASN A 56 9.97 -55.46 57.16
C ASN A 56 8.70 -54.84 57.76
N ARG A 57 7.85 -54.20 56.95
CA ARG A 57 6.61 -53.61 57.40
C ARG A 57 5.66 -54.70 57.94
N PRO A 58 5.15 -54.58 59.18
CA PRO A 58 4.20 -55.55 59.73
C PRO A 58 2.95 -55.70 58.86
N LYS A 59 2.29 -56.86 58.90
CA LYS A 59 0.99 -57.05 58.26
C LYS A 59 0.00 -56.00 58.79
N ALA A 60 -0.79 -55.43 57.89
CA ALA A 60 -1.88 -54.51 58.24
C ALA A 60 -2.87 -55.22 59.15
N SER A 61 -3.23 -54.58 60.26
CA SER A 61 -4.11 -55.18 61.27
C SER A 61 -4.73 -54.16 62.23
N VAL A 62 -4.17 -52.96 62.33
CA VAL A 62 -4.64 -51.93 63.25
C VAL A 62 -4.71 -50.61 62.49
N GLN A 63 -5.93 -50.12 62.31
CA GLN A 63 -6.17 -48.85 61.63
C GLN A 63 -5.48 -47.69 62.36
N GLY A 64 -4.89 -46.76 61.61
CA GLY A 64 -4.28 -45.53 62.14
C GLY A 64 -2.79 -45.62 62.44
N ARG A 65 -2.17 -46.79 62.29
CA ARG A 65 -0.71 -46.91 62.45
C ARG A 65 0.02 -46.25 61.28
N PHE A 66 1.13 -45.58 61.57
CA PHE A 66 2.04 -45.06 60.56
C PHE A 66 3.28 -45.95 60.43
N TYR A 67 3.76 -46.12 59.20
CA TYR A 67 5.04 -46.77 58.91
C TYR A 67 5.84 -45.93 57.92
N TYR A 68 7.04 -45.54 58.32
CA TYR A 68 7.99 -44.90 57.42
C TYR A 68 8.93 -45.95 56.81
N ALA A 69 8.81 -46.18 55.51
CA ALA A 69 9.68 -47.09 54.79
C ALA A 69 10.99 -46.38 54.43
N THR A 70 12.10 -46.81 55.05
CA THR A 70 13.40 -46.12 54.98
C THR A 70 14.15 -46.35 53.67
N ASP A 71 13.78 -47.39 52.94
CA ASP A 71 14.37 -47.80 51.67
C ASP A 71 13.73 -47.10 50.46
N ASP A 72 12.41 -46.92 50.44
CA ASP A 72 11.71 -46.17 49.39
C ASP A 72 11.47 -44.68 49.76
N GLY A 73 11.47 -44.36 51.05
CA GLY A 73 11.30 -43.02 51.61
C GLY A 73 9.85 -42.57 51.71
N TYR A 74 8.87 -43.47 51.62
CA TYR A 74 7.44 -43.14 51.73
C TYR A 74 6.86 -43.41 53.13
N LEU A 75 5.87 -42.60 53.49
CA LEU A 75 4.99 -42.81 54.64
C LEU A 75 3.74 -43.59 54.23
N TYR A 76 3.41 -44.59 55.03
CA TYR A 76 2.22 -45.42 54.88
C TYR A 76 1.31 -45.34 56.10
N LEU A 77 0.01 -45.43 55.86
CA LEU A 77 -1.06 -45.51 56.86
C LEU A 77 -1.68 -46.91 56.81
N ASP A 78 -1.79 -47.57 57.96
CA ASP A 78 -2.52 -48.82 58.10
C ASP A 78 -4.02 -48.52 58.15
N LEU A 79 -4.79 -49.09 57.24
CA LEU A 79 -6.26 -48.98 57.19
C LEU A 79 -6.95 -50.10 57.97
N GLY A 80 -6.19 -50.96 58.68
CA GLY A 80 -6.67 -52.14 59.40
C GLY A 80 -6.65 -53.41 58.55
N THR A 81 -6.77 -53.30 57.22
CA THR A 81 -6.74 -54.43 56.28
C THR A 81 -5.61 -54.34 55.26
N ALA A 82 -5.14 -53.13 54.98
CA ALA A 82 -4.05 -52.86 54.05
C ALA A 82 -3.26 -51.61 54.45
N TRP A 83 -2.02 -51.52 53.98
CA TRP A 83 -1.22 -50.31 54.08
C TRP A 83 -1.42 -49.44 52.84
N GLN A 84 -1.82 -48.20 53.03
CA GLN A 84 -1.95 -47.20 51.96
C GLN A 84 -0.76 -46.22 52.01
N ARG A 85 -0.13 -45.97 50.87
CA ARG A 85 0.87 -44.89 50.73
C ARG A 85 0.15 -43.54 50.83
N ILE A 86 0.63 -42.65 51.70
CA ILE A 86 0.00 -41.34 51.94
C ILE A 86 0.92 -40.14 51.67
N SER A 87 2.22 -40.38 51.48
CA SER A 87 3.18 -39.33 51.09
C SER A 87 3.49 -39.37 49.59
N THR A 88 3.86 -38.22 49.04
CA THR A 88 4.39 -38.05 47.69
C THR A 88 5.86 -37.60 47.77
N LYS A 89 6.70 -38.09 46.84
CA LYS A 89 8.13 -37.76 46.80
C LYS A 89 8.51 -37.13 45.47
N ASN A 90 7.96 -37.67 44.39
CA ASN A 90 8.16 -37.19 43.04
C ASN A 90 6.85 -36.66 42.46
N LEU A 91 6.96 -35.80 41.44
CA LEU A 91 5.80 -35.32 40.69
C LEU A 91 4.96 -36.47 40.12
N THR A 92 5.62 -37.58 39.75
CA THR A 92 4.97 -38.78 39.23
C THR A 92 4.14 -39.55 40.27
N ASP A 93 4.28 -39.25 41.56
CA ASP A 93 3.46 -39.85 42.63
C ASP A 93 2.11 -39.17 42.81
N LEU A 94 1.94 -37.97 42.22
CA LEU A 94 0.68 -37.26 42.19
C LEU A 94 -0.19 -37.88 41.10
N ASN A 95 -1.10 -38.76 41.50
CA ASN A 95 -2.11 -39.30 40.61
C ASN A 95 -3.23 -38.26 40.49
N GLY A 96 -3.29 -37.57 39.35
CA GLY A 96 -4.25 -36.49 39.06
C GLY A 96 -3.70 -35.52 38.02
N THR A 97 -4.44 -34.45 37.74
CA THR A 97 -3.85 -33.31 37.03
C THR A 97 -3.35 -32.31 38.07
N ILE A 98 -2.23 -31.62 37.81
CA ILE A 98 -1.86 -30.41 38.56
C ILE A 98 -2.93 -29.30 38.41
N ASP A 99 -3.88 -29.51 37.50
CA ASP A 99 -4.77 -28.52 36.92
C ASP A 99 -6.20 -28.58 37.50
N ASP A 100 -6.32 -28.94 38.79
CA ASP A 100 -7.56 -28.90 39.58
C ASP A 100 -7.94 -27.46 40.02
N ILE A 101 -7.36 -26.44 39.39
CA ILE A 101 -7.64 -25.03 39.65
C ILE A 101 -8.75 -24.57 38.70
N VAL A 102 -9.79 -23.91 39.20
CA VAL A 102 -10.81 -23.26 38.35
C VAL A 102 -10.18 -22.14 37.52
N ASP A 103 -10.74 -21.80 36.35
CA ASP A 103 -10.24 -20.66 35.56
C ASP A 103 -10.07 -19.42 36.45
N GLY A 104 -8.88 -18.82 36.40
CA GLY A 104 -8.55 -17.68 37.24
C GLY A 104 -9.19 -16.39 36.71
N THR A 105 -9.30 -15.37 37.57
CA THR A 105 -9.74 -14.02 37.16
C THR A 105 -8.78 -13.36 36.17
N ASN A 106 -7.51 -13.76 36.15
CA ASN A 106 -6.46 -13.17 35.32
C ASN A 106 -5.99 -14.08 34.17
N TYR A 107 -6.15 -15.40 34.30
CA TYR A 107 -5.66 -16.38 33.31
C TYR A 107 -6.66 -17.52 33.16
N ALA A 108 -7.18 -17.70 31.95
CA ALA A 108 -8.03 -18.83 31.57
C ALA A 108 -7.18 -20.00 31.05
N LYS A 109 -7.70 -21.24 31.16
CA LYS A 109 -7.04 -22.42 30.61
C LYS A 109 -7.01 -22.39 29.08
N ILE A 110 -5.90 -22.83 28.50
CA ILE A 110 -5.79 -23.12 27.07
C ILE A 110 -5.80 -24.65 26.89
N LYS A 111 -6.60 -25.16 25.95
CA LYS A 111 -6.64 -26.60 25.69
C LYS A 111 -5.27 -27.07 25.20
N LYS A 112 -4.80 -28.22 25.72
CA LYS A 112 -3.53 -28.82 25.28
C LYS A 112 -3.48 -29.09 23.76
N ALA A 113 -4.61 -29.35 23.13
CA ALA A 113 -4.69 -29.53 21.67
C ALA A 113 -4.37 -28.23 20.89
N ASP A 114 -4.60 -27.06 21.51
CA ASP A 114 -4.44 -25.74 20.89
C ASP A 114 -3.02 -25.15 21.12
N VAL A 115 -2.13 -25.89 21.79
CA VAL A 115 -0.73 -25.52 22.06
C VAL A 115 0.22 -26.67 21.71
N THR A 116 1.28 -26.39 20.95
CA THR A 116 2.30 -27.40 20.61
C THR A 116 3.68 -26.83 20.84
N GLY A 117 4.49 -27.49 21.68
CA GLY A 117 5.85 -27.02 21.99
C GLY A 117 5.90 -25.61 22.62
N GLY A 118 4.85 -25.20 23.34
CA GLY A 118 4.73 -23.86 23.92
C GLY A 118 4.18 -22.78 22.97
N SER A 119 3.92 -23.10 21.71
CA SER A 119 3.34 -22.17 20.73
C SER A 119 1.85 -22.42 20.55
N VAL A 120 1.06 -21.34 20.46
CA VAL A 120 -0.37 -21.40 20.13
C VAL A 120 -0.53 -21.79 18.67
N ASN A 121 -1.28 -22.86 18.39
CA ASN A 121 -1.50 -23.37 17.03
C ASN A 121 -2.91 -23.03 16.49
N LYS A 122 -3.79 -22.49 17.34
CA LYS A 122 -5.16 -22.12 17.02
C LYS A 122 -5.65 -20.98 17.89
N VAL A 123 -6.39 -20.05 17.28
CA VAL A 123 -7.08 -18.95 17.96
C VAL A 123 -8.59 -19.21 17.90
N SER A 124 -9.30 -18.96 18.99
CA SER A 124 -10.76 -19.09 19.07
C SER A 124 -11.38 -18.06 20.01
N ASP A 125 -12.55 -17.55 19.64
CA ASP A 125 -13.42 -16.71 20.49
C ASP A 125 -14.58 -17.52 21.12
N GLY A 126 -14.53 -18.86 21.03
CA GLY A 126 -15.59 -19.77 21.48
C GLY A 126 -16.66 -20.08 20.43
N THR A 127 -16.75 -19.31 19.35
CA THR A 127 -17.72 -19.51 18.25
C THR A 127 -17.02 -19.75 16.90
N LYS A 128 -15.99 -18.95 16.62
CA LYS A 128 -15.14 -19.02 15.44
C LYS A 128 -13.74 -19.47 15.85
N THR A 129 -13.08 -20.12 14.91
CA THR A 129 -11.72 -20.62 15.11
C THR A 129 -10.90 -20.43 13.84
N ALA A 130 -9.64 -20.07 13.99
CA ALA A 130 -8.67 -20.08 12.91
C ALA A 130 -7.36 -20.70 13.40
N THR A 131 -6.74 -21.55 12.60
CA THR A 131 -5.41 -22.08 12.91
C THR A 131 -4.35 -21.01 12.69
N ALA A 132 -3.21 -21.14 13.36
CA ALA A 132 -2.06 -20.25 13.15
C ALA A 132 -1.61 -20.27 11.67
N ALA A 133 -1.75 -21.41 10.99
CA ALA A 133 -1.48 -21.54 9.55
C ALA A 133 -2.47 -20.70 8.72
N GLN A 134 -3.79 -20.84 8.95
CA GLN A 134 -4.80 -20.06 8.23
C GLN A 134 -4.63 -18.55 8.42
N ILE A 135 -4.28 -18.11 9.63
CA ILE A 135 -4.00 -16.70 9.92
C ILE A 135 -2.75 -16.24 9.16
N ARG A 136 -1.68 -17.05 9.17
CA ARG A 136 -0.44 -16.74 8.46
C ARG A 136 -0.65 -16.68 6.95
N ASP A 137 -1.32 -17.68 6.38
CA ASP A 137 -1.67 -17.71 4.96
C ASP A 137 -2.50 -16.49 4.57
N HIS A 138 -3.39 -16.00 5.45
CA HIS A 138 -4.11 -14.76 5.20
C HIS A 138 -3.18 -13.54 5.24
N ILE A 139 -2.33 -13.42 6.27
CA ILE A 139 -1.43 -12.26 6.45
C ILE A 139 -0.40 -12.16 5.32
N ASP A 140 0.14 -13.29 4.89
CA ASP A 140 1.20 -13.36 3.89
C ASP A 140 0.65 -13.34 2.46
N ASN A 141 -0.66 -13.52 2.28
CA ASN A 141 -1.29 -13.50 0.96
C ASN A 141 -1.58 -12.06 0.51
N ALA A 142 -0.66 -11.54 -0.28
CA ALA A 142 -0.79 -10.23 -0.90
C ALA A 142 -2.00 -10.09 -1.84
N ALA A 143 -2.58 -11.18 -2.36
CA ALA A 143 -3.77 -11.09 -3.20
C ALA A 143 -5.04 -10.69 -2.41
N ILE A 144 -5.07 -10.96 -1.09
CA ILE A 144 -6.16 -10.55 -0.20
C ILE A 144 -5.80 -9.31 0.63
N HIS A 145 -4.52 -9.07 0.88
CA HIS A 145 -4.01 -7.81 1.41
C HIS A 145 -3.78 -6.84 0.26
N ARG A 146 -4.86 -6.15 -0.15
CA ARG A 146 -4.95 -5.30 -1.35
C ARG A 146 -3.61 -4.61 -1.70
N GLN A 147 -2.98 -5.08 -2.77
CA GLN A 147 -1.76 -4.49 -3.32
C GLN A 147 -2.07 -3.12 -3.93
N ILE A 148 -1.10 -2.21 -3.87
CA ILE A 148 -1.16 -0.96 -4.64
C ILE A 148 -0.98 -1.31 -6.12
N ASN A 149 -1.98 -0.99 -6.92
CA ASN A 149 -2.06 -1.25 -8.35
C ASN A 149 -2.50 0.02 -9.08
N ASP A 150 -1.54 0.88 -9.43
CA ASP A 150 -1.83 2.16 -10.13
C ASP A 150 -2.40 1.98 -11.55
N ALA A 151 -2.33 0.77 -12.11
CA ALA A 151 -2.92 0.41 -13.40
C ALA A 151 -4.33 -0.22 -13.27
N GLY A 152 -4.76 -0.54 -12.05
CA GLY A 152 -6.03 -1.19 -11.79
C GLY A 152 -7.23 -0.29 -12.09
N THR A 153 -8.30 -0.87 -12.62
CA THR A 153 -9.55 -0.15 -12.93
C THR A 153 -10.77 -0.79 -12.27
N GLY A 154 -10.57 -1.88 -11.51
CA GLY A 154 -11.61 -2.59 -10.81
C GLY A 154 -12.04 -1.88 -9.52
N PRO A 155 -13.25 -2.17 -9.01
CA PRO A 155 -13.82 -1.52 -7.83
C PRO A 155 -13.07 -1.83 -6.51
N THR A 156 -12.19 -2.83 -6.52
CA THR A 156 -11.40 -3.25 -5.35
C THR A 156 -9.91 -2.93 -5.48
N ASP A 157 -9.49 -2.35 -6.61
CA ASP A 157 -8.11 -1.91 -6.79
C ASP A 157 -7.78 -0.75 -5.86
N LEU A 158 -6.54 -0.71 -5.38
CA LEU A 158 -6.01 0.44 -4.65
C LEU A 158 -4.97 1.17 -5.46
N TRP A 159 -5.12 2.47 -5.51
CA TRP A 159 -4.13 3.36 -6.10
C TRP A 159 -3.23 3.96 -5.04
N SER A 160 -2.00 4.26 -5.44
CA SER A 160 -1.04 5.03 -4.67
C SER A 160 -1.57 6.44 -4.42
N ALA A 161 -1.10 7.06 -3.34
CA ALA A 161 -1.44 8.46 -3.04
C ALA A 161 -0.98 9.42 -4.15
N GLN A 162 0.02 9.05 -4.96
CA GLN A 162 0.43 9.84 -6.12
C GLN A 162 -0.60 9.75 -7.25
N LYS A 163 -1.04 8.53 -7.61
CA LYS A 163 -2.05 8.31 -8.64
C LYS A 163 -3.38 8.99 -8.27
N ILE A 164 -3.83 8.82 -7.04
CA ILE A 164 -5.06 9.48 -6.54
C ILE A 164 -4.95 11.01 -6.66
N ARG A 165 -3.83 11.60 -6.22
CA ARG A 165 -3.62 13.05 -6.35
C ARG A 165 -3.64 13.50 -7.81
N ASN A 166 -3.01 12.77 -8.73
CA ASN A 166 -3.01 13.12 -10.14
C ASN A 166 -4.45 13.14 -10.71
N GLU A 167 -5.24 12.10 -10.48
CA GLU A 167 -6.63 12.03 -10.95
C GLU A 167 -7.50 13.14 -10.33
N ILE A 168 -7.34 13.40 -9.03
CA ILE A 168 -8.06 14.48 -8.35
C ILE A 168 -7.66 15.85 -8.89
N GLU A 169 -6.37 16.11 -9.13
CA GLU A 169 -5.91 17.40 -9.66
C GLU A 169 -6.32 17.63 -11.11
N LEU A 170 -6.36 16.57 -11.92
CA LEU A 170 -6.96 16.61 -13.27
C LEU A 170 -8.44 16.97 -13.18
N ALA A 171 -9.21 16.27 -12.35
CA ALA A 171 -10.63 16.55 -12.13
C ALA A 171 -10.87 17.98 -11.59
N LYS A 172 -10.08 18.45 -10.61
CA LYS A 172 -10.20 19.81 -10.02
C LYS A 172 -9.98 20.92 -11.03
N ARG A 173 -9.19 20.67 -12.07
CA ARG A 173 -8.91 21.64 -13.14
C ARG A 173 -9.86 21.51 -14.31
N ASN A 174 -10.89 20.65 -14.21
CA ASN A 174 -11.73 20.25 -15.34
C ASN A 174 -10.87 19.84 -16.54
N ILE A 175 -9.79 19.10 -16.32
CA ILE A 175 -8.99 18.51 -17.39
C ILE A 175 -9.29 17.02 -17.35
N GLU A 176 -9.89 16.49 -18.41
CA GLU A 176 -10.25 15.08 -18.51
C GLU A 176 -9.50 14.46 -19.70
N PRO A 177 -8.33 13.86 -19.46
CA PRO A 177 -7.57 13.20 -20.52
C PRO A 177 -8.33 12.01 -21.09
N GLN A 178 -8.51 12.02 -22.40
CA GLN A 178 -9.03 10.93 -23.19
C GLN A 178 -7.84 10.20 -23.84
N ALA A 179 -8.01 8.91 -24.14
CA ALA A 179 -7.05 8.19 -24.98
C ALA A 179 -6.85 8.91 -26.33
N SER A 180 -5.66 8.77 -26.91
CA SER A 180 -5.30 9.44 -28.16
C SER A 180 -6.24 9.05 -29.30
N VAL A 181 -6.31 9.91 -30.30
CA VAL A 181 -7.06 9.69 -31.54
C VAL A 181 -6.08 9.72 -32.72
N LYS A 182 -6.33 8.87 -33.71
CA LYS A 182 -5.47 8.75 -34.90
C LYS A 182 -5.40 10.05 -35.69
N ASN A 183 -6.57 10.67 -35.94
CA ASN A 183 -6.69 11.98 -36.56
C ASN A 183 -8.06 12.63 -36.27
N ARG A 184 -8.25 13.84 -36.79
CA ARG A 184 -9.52 14.60 -36.70
C ARG A 184 -10.12 15.01 -38.05
N ILE A 185 -9.63 14.45 -39.15
CA ILE A 185 -9.95 14.88 -40.53
C ILE A 185 -10.59 13.79 -41.40
N THR A 186 -10.56 12.52 -40.97
CA THR A 186 -11.20 11.43 -41.72
C THR A 186 -12.72 11.59 -41.71
N THR A 187 -13.33 11.76 -42.88
CA THR A 187 -14.78 11.98 -43.02
C THR A 187 -15.58 10.68 -43.20
N THR A 188 -14.95 9.59 -43.62
CA THR A 188 -15.61 8.28 -43.79
C THR A 188 -14.93 7.26 -42.87
N PRO A 189 -15.68 6.57 -41.98
CA PRO A 189 -15.09 5.55 -41.12
C PRO A 189 -14.30 4.51 -41.93
N PRO A 190 -13.12 4.07 -41.44
CA PRO A 190 -12.40 2.96 -42.06
C PRO A 190 -13.28 1.72 -42.21
N THR A 191 -13.10 0.99 -43.31
CA THR A 191 -13.83 -0.27 -43.57
C THR A 191 -13.28 -1.46 -42.77
N THR A 192 -12.02 -1.37 -42.33
CA THR A 192 -11.33 -2.38 -41.52
C THR A 192 -10.62 -1.75 -40.31
N PRO A 193 -11.37 -1.18 -39.35
CA PRO A 193 -10.78 -0.60 -38.14
C PRO A 193 -10.29 -1.68 -37.17
N GLU A 194 -9.24 -1.36 -36.40
CA GLU A 194 -8.72 -2.21 -35.33
C GLU A 194 -9.36 -1.83 -33.99
N VAL A 195 -9.46 -2.78 -33.05
CA VAL A 195 -10.04 -2.51 -31.72
C VAL A 195 -9.24 -1.42 -31.03
N GLY A 196 -9.92 -0.40 -30.53
CA GLY A 196 -9.31 0.77 -29.89
C GLY A 196 -8.92 1.89 -30.88
N ASP A 197 -9.20 1.73 -32.19
CA ASP A 197 -9.05 2.83 -33.13
C ASP A 197 -9.96 3.99 -32.76
N ARG A 198 -9.39 5.19 -32.62
CA ARG A 198 -10.14 6.40 -32.27
C ARG A 198 -9.97 7.53 -33.26
N TYR A 199 -11.03 8.30 -33.48
CA TYR A 199 -11.06 9.48 -34.34
C TYR A 199 -11.92 10.59 -33.75
N ILE A 200 -11.55 11.85 -33.96
CA ILE A 200 -12.51 12.96 -33.82
C ILE A 200 -13.26 13.06 -35.15
N ILE A 201 -14.59 13.00 -35.10
CA ILE A 201 -15.43 13.07 -36.29
C ILE A 201 -15.46 14.52 -36.83
N PRO A 202 -14.97 14.80 -38.05
CA PRO A 202 -15.02 16.12 -38.65
C PRO A 202 -16.44 16.53 -39.07
N SER A 203 -16.60 17.80 -39.44
CA SER A 203 -17.80 18.25 -40.15
C SER A 203 -17.94 17.53 -41.50
N GLY A 204 -19.16 17.17 -41.89
CA GLY A 204 -19.41 16.51 -43.18
C GLY A 204 -19.05 15.02 -43.22
N ALA A 205 -18.90 14.38 -42.06
CA ALA A 205 -18.67 12.94 -41.99
C ALA A 205 -19.85 12.13 -42.58
N THR A 206 -19.55 10.95 -43.10
CA THR A 206 -20.49 10.07 -43.81
C THR A 206 -20.57 8.69 -43.15
N GLY A 207 -21.45 7.83 -43.66
CA GLY A 207 -21.62 6.46 -43.15
C GLY A 207 -22.04 6.45 -41.68
N ALA A 208 -21.41 5.58 -40.89
CA ALA A 208 -21.70 5.44 -39.45
C ALA A 208 -21.40 6.71 -38.63
N TRP A 209 -20.61 7.65 -39.16
CA TRP A 209 -20.25 8.90 -38.50
C TRP A 209 -21.14 10.08 -38.91
N SER A 210 -22.12 9.87 -39.80
CA SER A 210 -23.01 10.92 -40.28
C SER A 210 -23.79 11.59 -39.14
N GLY A 211 -23.73 12.92 -39.07
CA GLY A 211 -24.39 13.73 -38.04
C GLY A 211 -23.72 13.70 -36.66
N GLN A 212 -22.55 13.07 -36.51
CA GLN A 212 -21.86 12.89 -35.23
C GLN A 212 -20.62 13.80 -35.10
N THR A 213 -20.63 14.95 -35.77
CA THR A 213 -19.52 15.92 -35.77
C THR A 213 -19.07 16.28 -34.34
N ASN A 214 -17.76 16.43 -34.17
CA ASN A 214 -17.05 16.70 -32.93
C ASN A 214 -17.02 15.56 -31.90
N LYS A 215 -17.77 14.48 -32.08
CA LYS A 215 -17.68 13.31 -31.19
C LYS A 215 -16.38 12.55 -31.40
N ILE A 216 -15.93 11.86 -30.35
CA ILE A 216 -14.88 10.85 -30.49
C ILE A 216 -15.56 9.54 -30.84
N ALA A 217 -15.14 8.92 -31.94
CA ALA A 217 -15.53 7.56 -32.30
C ALA A 217 -14.43 6.59 -31.86
N GLU A 218 -14.79 5.47 -31.25
CA GLU A 218 -13.89 4.38 -30.90
C GLU A 218 -14.41 3.05 -31.44
N TRP A 219 -13.55 2.24 -32.06
CA TRP A 219 -13.95 0.93 -32.53
C TRP A 219 -13.86 -0.11 -31.40
N ASN A 220 -14.99 -0.69 -31.00
CA ASN A 220 -15.03 -1.72 -29.96
C ASN A 220 -14.84 -3.16 -30.48
N GLY A 221 -14.57 -3.33 -31.77
CA GLY A 221 -14.47 -4.62 -32.44
C GLY A 221 -15.71 -5.01 -33.24
N SER A 222 -16.84 -4.36 -33.01
CA SER A 222 -18.11 -4.65 -33.70
C SER A 222 -18.86 -3.41 -34.18
N ALA A 223 -18.72 -2.28 -33.48
CA ALA A 223 -19.36 -1.01 -33.80
C ALA A 223 -18.48 0.17 -33.34
N TRP A 224 -18.82 1.36 -33.83
CA TRP A 224 -18.25 2.61 -33.35
C TRP A 224 -19.01 3.10 -32.13
N ASP A 225 -18.36 3.09 -30.97
CA ASP A 225 -18.84 3.79 -29.78
C ASP A 225 -18.57 5.29 -29.92
N LEU A 226 -19.59 6.10 -29.64
CA LEU A 226 -19.56 7.53 -29.89
C LEU A 226 -19.67 8.32 -28.59
N TYR A 227 -18.62 9.07 -28.29
CA TYR A 227 -18.51 9.86 -27.07
C TYR A 227 -18.78 11.33 -27.35
N THR A 228 -19.73 11.92 -26.63
CA THR A 228 -20.04 13.35 -26.71
C THR A 228 -19.05 14.12 -25.82
N PRO A 229 -18.25 15.04 -26.37
CA PRO A 229 -17.22 15.70 -25.59
C PRO A 229 -17.81 16.67 -24.56
N GLN A 230 -17.21 16.71 -23.37
CA GLN A 230 -17.54 17.68 -22.32
C GLN A 230 -16.41 18.70 -22.16
N THR A 231 -16.75 19.92 -21.73
CA THR A 231 -15.75 20.99 -21.56
C THR A 231 -14.64 20.50 -20.63
N GLY A 232 -13.40 20.61 -21.09
CA GLY A 232 -12.25 20.09 -20.35
C GLY A 232 -11.67 18.77 -20.85
N TRP A 233 -12.38 18.05 -21.73
CA TRP A 233 -11.82 16.87 -22.39
C TRP A 233 -10.58 17.23 -23.19
N THR A 234 -9.52 16.45 -23.05
CA THR A 234 -8.28 16.64 -23.81
C THR A 234 -7.84 15.34 -24.45
N CYS A 235 -7.45 15.35 -25.73
CA CYS A 235 -6.86 14.18 -26.38
C CYS A 235 -5.62 14.59 -27.19
N TYR A 236 -4.71 13.64 -27.35
CA TYR A 236 -3.60 13.77 -28.29
C TYR A 236 -4.05 13.27 -29.66
N VAL A 237 -3.76 14.03 -30.70
CA VAL A 237 -4.07 13.73 -32.10
C VAL A 237 -2.77 13.27 -32.77
N ASP A 238 -2.69 11.98 -33.10
CA ASP A 238 -1.44 11.29 -33.44
C ASP A 238 -0.81 11.80 -34.75
N ASP A 239 -1.60 12.00 -35.80
CA ASP A 239 -1.12 12.46 -37.11
C ASP A 239 -0.58 13.90 -37.09
N GLU A 240 -1.14 14.75 -36.23
CA GLU A 240 -0.70 16.13 -36.06
C GLU A 240 0.37 16.32 -34.99
N GLN A 241 0.61 15.31 -34.13
CA GLN A 241 1.45 15.38 -32.93
C GLN A 241 1.11 16.54 -31.98
N LYS A 242 -0.18 16.73 -31.71
CA LYS A 242 -0.69 17.87 -30.93
C LYS A 242 -1.76 17.46 -29.93
N ILE A 243 -1.87 18.23 -28.85
CA ILE A 243 -2.97 18.11 -27.90
C ILE A 243 -4.10 19.05 -28.31
N TYR A 244 -5.32 18.54 -28.26
CA TYR A 244 -6.55 19.30 -28.44
C TYR A 244 -7.41 19.21 -27.18
N SER A 245 -8.10 20.30 -26.84
CA SER A 245 -9.03 20.38 -25.73
C SER A 245 -10.41 20.84 -26.21
N TRP A 246 -11.48 20.25 -25.68
CA TRP A 246 -12.83 20.69 -25.97
C TRP A 246 -13.18 21.94 -25.14
N ASN A 247 -13.45 23.06 -25.81
CA ASN A 247 -13.79 24.33 -25.16
C ASN A 247 -15.31 24.52 -24.90
N GLY A 248 -16.12 23.51 -25.20
CA GLY A 248 -17.59 23.57 -25.14
C GLY A 248 -18.26 23.68 -26.50
N THR A 249 -17.56 24.15 -27.54
CA THR A 249 -18.10 24.32 -28.90
C THR A 249 -17.21 23.71 -29.99
N ALA A 250 -15.90 23.62 -29.77
CA ALA A 250 -14.94 23.08 -30.72
C ALA A 250 -13.72 22.43 -30.02
N TRP A 251 -13.05 21.51 -30.72
CA TRP A 251 -11.74 21.01 -30.36
C TRP A 251 -10.67 22.04 -30.73
N VAL A 252 -10.09 22.69 -29.72
CA VAL A 252 -9.05 23.71 -29.89
C VAL A 252 -7.69 23.17 -29.51
N ARG A 253 -6.64 23.55 -30.24
CA ARG A 253 -5.28 23.12 -29.93
C ARG A 253 -4.82 23.73 -28.59
N THR A 254 -4.21 22.93 -27.72
CA THR A 254 -3.69 23.38 -26.42
C THR A 254 -2.23 22.95 -26.23
N GLY A 255 -1.48 23.68 -25.39
CA GLY A 255 -0.09 23.34 -25.03
C GLY A 255 1.01 23.92 -25.93
N GLY A 256 0.69 24.75 -26.92
CA GLY A 256 1.68 25.64 -27.55
C GLY A 256 1.82 26.93 -26.75
N ALA A 257 3.03 27.45 -26.59
CA ALA A 257 3.17 28.85 -26.17
C ALA A 257 2.37 29.70 -27.15
N LEU A 258 1.39 30.46 -26.66
CA LEU A 258 0.68 31.46 -27.47
C LEU A 258 1.70 32.54 -27.82
N GLN A 259 2.46 32.32 -28.90
CA GLN A 259 3.34 33.33 -29.44
C GLN A 259 2.47 34.30 -30.21
N THR A 260 2.17 35.44 -29.60
CA THR A 260 1.63 36.59 -30.32
C THR A 260 2.75 37.13 -31.20
N ILE A 261 2.60 36.96 -32.50
CA ILE A 261 3.49 37.62 -33.47
C ILE A 261 2.88 38.99 -33.77
N THR A 262 3.44 40.03 -33.14
CA THR A 262 3.08 41.43 -33.41
C THR A 262 3.92 41.95 -34.57
N ALA A 263 3.27 42.39 -35.65
CA ALA A 263 3.97 43.06 -36.74
C ALA A 263 4.57 44.40 -36.26
N GLY A 264 5.85 44.65 -36.57
CA GLY A 264 6.49 45.94 -36.34
C GLY A 264 6.10 46.97 -37.41
N ASN A 265 6.52 48.24 -37.28
CA ASN A 265 6.04 49.36 -38.10
C ASN A 265 6.15 49.20 -39.65
N GLY A 266 6.99 48.31 -40.16
CA GLY A 266 7.15 48.03 -41.61
C GLY A 266 6.40 46.78 -42.11
N LEU A 267 5.80 46.02 -41.20
CA LEU A 267 4.97 44.86 -41.50
C LEU A 267 3.54 45.13 -41.02
N THR A 268 2.57 44.55 -41.70
CA THR A 268 1.16 44.57 -41.29
C THR A 268 0.67 43.15 -41.08
N GLY A 269 -0.46 42.97 -40.41
CA GLY A 269 -0.96 41.65 -40.00
C GLY A 269 -0.44 41.22 -38.64
N GLY A 270 -0.19 39.92 -38.49
CA GLY A 270 0.05 39.23 -37.23
C GLY A 270 -1.02 38.16 -36.98
N GLY A 271 -0.93 37.48 -35.85
CA GLY A 271 -1.90 36.45 -35.51
C GLY A 271 -1.61 35.76 -34.19
N GLN A 272 -2.60 35.02 -33.71
CA GLN A 272 -2.49 34.16 -32.55
C GLN A 272 -3.02 32.77 -32.96
N ALA A 273 -2.10 31.82 -33.08
CA ALA A 273 -2.35 30.42 -33.48
C ALA A 273 -2.94 30.21 -34.89
N ASP A 274 -2.99 28.94 -35.31
CA ASP A 274 -3.50 28.35 -36.56
C ASP A 274 -2.94 28.90 -37.89
N THR A 275 -3.09 30.19 -38.17
CA THR A 275 -2.52 30.85 -39.35
C THR A 275 -2.01 32.22 -38.96
N VAL A 276 -0.69 32.44 -39.05
CA VAL A 276 -0.06 33.75 -38.84
C VAL A 276 0.28 34.33 -40.20
N THR A 277 -0.33 35.44 -40.58
CA THR A 277 0.00 36.17 -41.80
C THR A 277 0.74 37.45 -41.45
N LEU A 278 1.95 37.59 -41.99
CA LEU A 278 2.68 38.85 -42.00
C LEU A 278 2.72 39.35 -43.43
N HIS A 279 2.23 40.57 -43.64
CA HIS A 279 2.33 41.27 -44.93
C HIS A 279 3.33 42.41 -44.81
N VAL A 280 3.96 42.78 -45.91
CA VAL A 280 4.80 44.00 -45.94
C VAL A 280 3.87 45.22 -46.04
N GLY A 281 4.12 46.25 -45.23
CA GLY A 281 3.40 47.52 -45.31
C GLY A 281 3.80 48.29 -46.56
N ALA A 282 3.17 47.97 -47.70
CA ALA A 282 3.48 48.62 -48.97
C ALA A 282 2.96 50.07 -48.98
N GLY A 283 3.87 51.03 -48.77
CA GLY A 283 3.61 52.42 -49.16
C GLY A 283 3.56 52.57 -50.68
N ASN A 284 3.36 53.79 -51.19
CA ASN A 284 3.15 54.04 -52.63
C ASN A 284 4.32 53.63 -53.56
N GLY A 285 5.52 53.34 -53.03
CA GLY A 285 6.72 53.00 -53.80
C GLY A 285 7.05 51.52 -53.91
N ILE A 286 6.30 50.64 -53.23
CA ILE A 286 6.56 49.19 -53.22
C ILE A 286 5.29 48.47 -53.67
N ASN A 287 5.44 47.46 -54.53
CA ASN A 287 4.39 46.51 -54.86
C ASN A 287 4.69 45.16 -54.19
N VAL A 288 3.70 44.58 -53.52
CA VAL A 288 3.83 43.31 -52.79
C VAL A 288 2.85 42.33 -53.43
N LEU A 289 3.38 41.32 -54.11
CA LEU A 289 2.64 40.24 -54.74
C LEU A 289 2.66 38.99 -53.84
N ALA A 290 2.01 37.91 -54.26
CA ALA A 290 1.94 36.67 -53.48
C ALA A 290 3.33 36.11 -53.13
N ASP A 291 4.25 36.12 -54.11
CA ASP A 291 5.57 35.48 -53.99
C ASP A 291 6.74 36.45 -54.20
N THR A 292 6.48 37.74 -54.43
CA THR A 292 7.53 38.73 -54.72
C THR A 292 7.23 40.10 -54.11
N VAL A 293 8.29 40.87 -53.85
CA VAL A 293 8.23 42.28 -53.46
C VAL A 293 9.10 43.06 -54.43
N GLU A 294 8.54 44.10 -55.05
CA GLU A 294 9.21 44.88 -56.10
C GLU A 294 9.01 46.39 -55.89
N VAL A 295 9.90 47.19 -56.49
CA VAL A 295 9.76 48.65 -56.47
C VAL A 295 8.77 49.06 -57.55
N LYS A 296 7.86 49.96 -57.21
CA LYS A 296 6.94 50.56 -58.18
C LYS A 296 7.66 51.67 -58.94
N ALA A 297 7.88 51.46 -60.23
CA ALA A 297 8.42 52.50 -61.11
C ALA A 297 7.56 53.77 -61.06
N TYR A 298 8.20 54.92 -60.88
CA TYR A 298 7.55 56.23 -60.95
C TYR A 298 8.55 57.27 -61.42
N ARG A 299 8.08 58.22 -62.26
CA ARG A 299 8.78 59.40 -62.79
C ARG A 299 10.31 59.36 -62.70
N GLY A 300 10.94 58.96 -63.81
CA GLY A 300 12.40 58.95 -63.90
C GLY A 300 13.07 57.75 -63.24
N ILE A 301 12.30 56.76 -62.76
CA ILE A 301 12.79 55.45 -62.33
C ILE A 301 12.25 54.38 -63.26
N THR A 302 13.15 53.48 -63.71
CA THR A 302 12.84 52.26 -64.46
C THR A 302 13.14 51.06 -63.57
N VAL A 303 12.27 50.06 -63.61
CA VAL A 303 12.46 48.79 -62.88
C VAL A 303 12.36 47.66 -63.90
N ASP A 304 13.42 46.87 -64.03
CA ASP A 304 13.50 45.74 -64.96
C ASP A 304 14.28 44.55 -64.34
N ALA A 305 14.56 43.53 -65.16
CA ALA A 305 15.26 42.32 -64.72
C ALA A 305 16.70 42.56 -64.21
N ASN A 306 17.31 43.70 -64.55
CA ASN A 306 18.65 44.10 -64.08
C ASN A 306 18.60 44.92 -62.79
N GLY A 307 17.41 45.35 -62.34
CA GLY A 307 17.20 46.05 -61.08
C GLY A 307 16.43 47.36 -61.21
N VAL A 308 16.71 48.28 -60.29
CA VAL A 308 16.09 49.62 -60.25
C VAL A 308 17.12 50.64 -60.72
N ALA A 309 16.78 51.42 -61.74
CA ALA A 309 17.64 52.43 -62.33
C ALA A 309 16.93 53.78 -62.45
N VAL A 310 17.71 54.87 -62.42
CA VAL A 310 17.23 56.19 -62.84
C VAL A 310 17.23 56.24 -64.37
N ASN A 311 16.23 56.89 -64.96
CA ASN A 311 16.19 57.13 -66.39
C ASN A 311 17.26 58.16 -66.78
N ILE A 312 18.23 57.73 -67.57
CA ILE A 312 19.40 58.50 -67.98
C ILE A 312 19.26 58.70 -69.48
N ASP A 313 19.23 59.95 -69.94
CA ASP A 313 19.17 60.28 -71.37
C ASP A 313 20.56 60.29 -72.04
N GLY A 314 21.63 60.28 -71.22
CA GLY A 314 23.01 60.28 -71.68
C GLY A 314 23.50 61.64 -72.16
N SER A 315 22.68 62.70 -72.05
CA SER A 315 23.02 64.06 -72.49
C SER A 315 22.87 65.08 -71.37
N SER A 316 21.72 65.11 -70.69
CA SER A 316 21.45 66.00 -69.56
C SER A 316 21.78 65.33 -68.22
N ILE A 317 21.44 64.05 -68.09
CA ILE A 317 21.80 63.18 -66.97
C ILE A 317 22.70 62.08 -67.52
N VAL A 318 23.88 61.91 -66.92
CA VAL A 318 24.90 60.94 -67.36
C VAL A 318 25.35 60.09 -66.18
N TYR A 319 25.55 58.79 -66.42
CA TYR A 319 26.10 57.86 -65.44
C TYR A 319 27.63 57.78 -65.55
N ASP A 320 28.31 58.10 -64.46
CA ASP A 320 29.76 58.05 -64.33
C ASP A 320 30.15 56.79 -63.54
N SER A 321 30.32 55.70 -64.27
CA SER A 321 30.76 54.40 -63.73
C SER A 321 32.22 54.41 -63.26
N VAL A 322 33.03 55.37 -63.71
CA VAL A 322 34.46 55.43 -63.42
C VAL A 322 34.71 56.05 -62.03
N ASN A 323 33.81 56.93 -61.56
CA ASN A 323 33.95 57.62 -60.28
C ASN A 323 32.86 57.24 -59.26
N GLY A 324 32.68 55.93 -59.03
CA GLY A 324 31.85 55.42 -57.94
C GLY A 324 30.35 55.36 -58.24
N ASN A 325 29.99 55.10 -59.51
CA ASN A 325 28.61 54.88 -59.95
C ASN A 325 27.68 56.06 -59.61
N ARG A 326 28.15 57.27 -59.92
CA ARG A 326 27.40 58.51 -59.61
C ARG A 326 26.62 59.01 -60.83
N LEU A 327 25.53 59.71 -60.55
CA LEU A 327 24.79 60.47 -61.56
C LEU A 327 25.37 61.88 -61.64
N MET A 328 25.65 62.36 -62.85
CA MET A 328 26.14 63.70 -63.13
C MET A 328 25.16 64.45 -64.02
N VAL A 329 25.06 65.76 -63.82
CA VAL A 329 24.43 66.66 -64.80
C VAL A 329 25.51 67.07 -65.79
N ALA A 330 25.24 66.89 -67.08
CA ALA A 330 26.16 67.28 -68.15
C ALA A 330 25.66 68.55 -68.86
N VAL A 331 25.01 68.43 -70.01
CA VAL A 331 24.55 69.60 -70.78
C VAL A 331 23.21 70.07 -70.22
N ILE A 332 23.17 71.29 -69.67
CA ILE A 332 21.92 71.97 -69.28
C ILE A 332 21.49 72.83 -70.47
N ASP A 333 20.56 72.34 -71.30
CA ASP A 333 20.08 73.07 -72.47
C ASP A 333 18.98 74.10 -72.16
N GLY A 334 18.54 74.17 -70.89
CA GLY A 334 17.56 75.16 -70.45
C GLY A 334 16.19 75.02 -71.09
N GLY A 335 15.81 73.82 -71.56
CA GLY A 335 14.57 73.54 -72.28
C GLY A 335 13.36 74.37 -71.83
N THR A 336 12.66 74.97 -72.80
CA THR A 336 11.43 75.73 -72.58
C THR A 336 10.38 74.86 -71.88
N PHE A 337 9.93 75.32 -70.71
CA PHE A 337 8.84 74.74 -69.93
C PHE A 337 7.54 74.58 -70.73
#